data_AF-A0A433BPY6-F1
#
_entry.id   AF-A0A433BPY6-F1
#
_cell.length_a   1.000
_cell.length_b   1.000
_cell.length_c   1.000
_cell.angle_alpha   90.00
_cell.angle_beta   90.00
_cell.angle_gamma   90.00
#
_symmetry.space_group_name_H-M   'P 1'
#
loop_
_entity.id
_entity.type
_entity.pdbx_description
1 polymer ?
#
loop_
_entity_poly.entity_id
_entity_poly.type
_entity_poly.pdbx_seq_one_letter_code
_entity_poly.pdbx_strand_id
1 'polypeptide(L)'
;MLWHNDLAGEVAAILTNTQWSNKPTGQFAVTARSKTVDTLIQKLARSSSKLDRVQDIAGVRIDADMSLTQQTLLAHEIADYFGRERATVKDLRDAPHSGYRAVHIWLIVPAGRAEVQIRTLHQSEWANTYEGIADLVGRGIRYNEPSDNERTQRIVQAMHELSKRIARDEKNADQIANVVDNLVQAVFDQPGGSSAPDPGLIDQALEALSSLGDRAVDFQARLKQTSEHLRSLRRILDGEEVEG
;
A
#
# COMPACT_ATOMS: atom_id res chain seq x y z
N MET A 1 27.29 7.37 12.84
CA MET A 1 26.06 6.60 12.52
C MET A 1 24.86 7.51 12.17
N LEU A 2 25.08 8.78 11.80
CA LEU A 2 24.05 9.75 11.39
C LEU A 2 23.59 9.58 9.92
N TRP A 3 24.50 9.11 9.06
CA TRP A 3 24.33 9.07 7.60
C TRP A 3 23.09 8.33 7.06
N HIS A 4 22.59 7.30 7.73
CA HIS A 4 21.42 6.55 7.24
C HIS A 4 20.09 7.26 7.54
N ASN A 5 20.01 8.00 8.64
CA ASN A 5 18.88 8.88 8.92
C ASN A 5 18.84 10.01 7.90
N ASP A 6 20.00 10.58 7.60
CA ASP A 6 20.16 11.64 6.61
C ASP A 6 19.71 11.14 5.22
N LEU A 7 20.13 9.94 4.81
CA LEU A 7 19.70 9.32 3.56
C LEU A 7 18.16 9.12 3.48
N ALA A 8 17.55 8.57 4.55
CA ALA A 8 16.09 8.38 4.56
C ALA A 8 15.34 9.72 4.49
N GLY A 9 15.85 10.74 5.18
CA GLY A 9 15.33 12.10 5.15
C GLY A 9 15.45 12.75 3.76
N GLU A 10 16.60 12.61 3.10
CA GLU A 10 16.82 13.11 1.74
C GLU A 10 15.87 12.47 0.73
N VAL A 11 15.75 11.14 0.75
CA VAL A 11 14.81 10.43 -0.13
C VAL A 11 13.37 10.87 0.15
N ALA A 12 12.97 10.99 1.43
CA ALA A 12 11.64 11.48 1.78
C ALA A 12 11.39 12.92 1.33
N ALA A 13 12.38 13.80 1.41
CA ALA A 13 12.29 15.17 0.94
C ALA A 13 12.12 15.23 -0.59
N ILE A 14 12.86 14.41 -1.34
CA ILE A 14 12.70 14.28 -2.80
C ILE A 14 11.27 13.83 -3.13
N LEU A 15 10.79 12.76 -2.49
CA LEU A 15 9.46 12.20 -2.73
C LEU A 15 8.33 13.19 -2.37
N THR A 16 8.56 14.04 -1.37
CA THR A 16 7.59 15.06 -0.94
C THR A 16 7.54 16.25 -1.90
N ASN A 17 8.71 16.74 -2.34
CA ASN A 17 8.84 18.00 -3.08
C ASN A 17 8.76 17.83 -4.62
N THR A 18 8.95 16.61 -5.11
CA THR A 18 8.80 16.32 -6.55
C THR A 18 7.33 16.28 -6.93
N GLN A 19 6.99 16.87 -8.08
CA GLN A 19 5.65 16.74 -8.65
C GLN A 19 5.54 15.40 -9.38
N TRP A 20 4.64 14.54 -8.91
CA TRP A 20 4.35 13.25 -9.52
C TRP A 20 3.01 13.33 -10.25
N SER A 21 3.00 12.93 -11.51
CA SER A 21 1.82 12.86 -12.36
C SER A 21 0.77 11.92 -11.77
N ASN A 22 1.21 10.85 -11.10
CA ASN A 22 0.35 9.86 -10.47
C ASN A 22 0.16 10.08 -8.97
N LYS A 23 0.48 11.27 -8.45
CA LYS A 23 0.19 11.62 -7.05
C LYS A 23 -1.33 11.62 -6.85
N PRO A 24 -1.88 10.92 -5.84
CA PRO A 24 -3.29 11.04 -5.52
C PRO A 24 -3.64 12.47 -5.05
N THR A 25 -4.87 12.87 -5.32
CA THR A 25 -5.44 14.15 -4.87
C THR A 25 -5.81 14.14 -3.39
N GLY A 26 -6.07 12.95 -2.84
CA GLY A 26 -6.37 12.74 -1.42
C GLY A 26 -5.12 12.75 -0.53
N GLN A 27 -5.19 12.04 0.59
CA GLN A 27 -4.09 11.95 1.54
C GLN A 27 -2.83 11.40 0.86
N PHE A 28 -1.68 12.04 1.12
CA PHE A 28 -0.37 11.59 0.66
C PHE A 28 0.67 11.89 1.74
N ALA A 29 0.97 10.90 2.57
CA ALA A 29 1.91 11.04 3.68
C ALA A 29 3.23 10.33 3.36
N VAL A 30 4.33 11.08 3.34
CA VAL A 30 5.68 10.54 3.21
C VAL A 30 6.35 10.56 4.59
N THR A 31 6.86 9.42 5.05
CA THR A 31 7.56 9.31 6.34
C THR A 31 8.89 8.60 6.18
N ALA A 32 9.94 9.12 6.83
CA ALA A 32 11.24 8.49 6.90
C ALA A 32 11.39 7.71 8.21
N ARG A 33 11.99 6.53 8.16
CA ARG A 33 12.42 5.76 9.34
C ARG A 33 13.82 5.21 9.10
N SER A 34 14.78 5.56 9.95
CA SER A 34 16.04 4.81 10.01
C SER A 34 15.85 3.50 10.75
N LYS A 35 16.50 2.43 10.28
CA LYS A 35 16.74 1.28 11.14
C LYS A 35 17.78 1.62 12.20
N THR A 36 17.47 1.27 13.45
CA THR A 36 18.46 1.32 14.53
C THR A 36 19.50 0.21 14.32
N VAL A 37 20.70 0.44 14.83
CA VAL A 37 21.87 -0.47 14.72
C VAL A 37 21.53 -1.89 15.18
N ASP A 38 20.73 -2.03 16.25
CA ASP A 38 20.32 -3.32 16.79
C ASP A 38 19.45 -4.12 15.82
N THR A 39 18.55 -3.46 15.08
CA THR A 39 17.71 -4.13 14.07
C THR A 39 18.50 -4.54 12.83
N LEU A 40 19.56 -3.80 12.49
CA LEU A 40 20.52 -4.16 11.44
C LEU A 40 21.34 -5.38 11.84
N ILE A 41 21.84 -5.42 13.08
CA ILE A 41 22.57 -6.58 13.63
C ILE A 41 21.67 -7.82 13.63
N GLN A 42 20.42 -7.72 14.08
CA GLN A 42 19.48 -8.83 14.05
C GLN A 42 19.15 -9.30 12.63
N LYS A 43 19.10 -8.40 11.63
CA LYS A 43 18.92 -8.77 10.22
C LYS A 43 20.14 -9.46 9.63
N LEU A 44 21.33 -8.99 9.96
CA LEU A 44 22.59 -9.62 9.55
C LEU A 44 22.84 -10.96 10.26
N ALA A 45 22.36 -11.13 11.48
CA ALA A 45 22.44 -12.41 12.17
C ALA A 45 21.52 -13.47 11.53
N ARG A 46 20.41 -13.05 10.91
CA ARG A 46 19.41 -13.93 10.27
C ARG A 46 19.67 -14.19 8.79
N SER A 47 20.50 -13.39 8.13
CA SER A 47 20.87 -13.54 6.73
C SER A 47 22.39 -13.60 6.61
N SER A 48 22.96 -14.60 5.92
CA SER A 48 24.42 -14.71 5.70
C SER A 48 25.01 -13.59 4.80
N SER A 49 24.28 -12.50 4.63
CA SER A 49 24.62 -11.38 3.76
C SER A 49 25.51 -10.38 4.51
N LYS A 50 26.50 -9.84 3.80
CA LYS A 50 27.34 -8.74 4.27
C LYS A 50 26.50 -7.45 4.42
N LEU A 51 26.93 -6.53 5.31
CA LEU A 51 26.24 -5.26 5.64
C LEU A 51 25.91 -4.39 4.41
N ASP A 52 26.70 -4.49 3.33
CA ASP A 52 26.53 -3.84 2.02
C ASP A 52 25.33 -4.35 1.20
N ARG A 53 24.73 -5.47 1.57
CA ARG A 53 23.58 -6.10 0.89
C ARG A 53 22.24 -5.91 1.60
N VAL A 54 22.24 -5.28 2.78
CA VAL A 54 21.00 -4.94 3.48
C VAL A 54 20.32 -3.82 2.69
N GLN A 55 19.22 -4.16 2.02
CA GLN A 55 18.52 -3.24 1.10
C GLN A 55 17.82 -2.08 1.81
N ASP A 56 17.63 -2.19 3.12
CA ASP A 56 16.66 -1.41 3.88
C ASP A 56 17.30 -0.69 5.07
N ILE A 57 18.51 -0.17 4.84
CA ILE A 57 19.26 0.64 5.80
C ILE A 57 18.55 1.99 6.04
N ALA A 58 18.05 2.61 4.96
CA ALA A 58 17.16 3.77 4.98
C ALA A 58 15.76 3.34 4.48
N GLY A 59 14.72 3.52 5.31
CA GLY A 59 13.35 3.19 4.96
C GLY A 59 12.50 4.44 4.80
N VAL A 60 11.77 4.54 3.70
CA VAL A 60 10.77 5.59 3.47
C VAL A 60 9.43 4.93 3.18
N ARG A 61 8.35 5.51 3.68
CA ARG A 61 6.99 5.02 3.47
C ARG A 61 6.13 6.11 2.85
N ILE A 62 5.37 5.75 1.84
CA ILE A 62 4.29 6.54 1.27
C ILE A 62 2.98 5.85 1.65
N ASP A 63 2.19 6.49 2.50
CA ASP A 63 0.83 6.08 2.84
C ASP A 63 -0.14 7.05 2.18
N ALA A 64 -0.94 6.57 1.22
CA ALA A 64 -1.76 7.44 0.41
C ALA A 64 -3.14 6.89 0.06
N ASP A 65 -4.09 7.80 -0.16
CA ASP A 65 -5.44 7.49 -0.62
C ASP A 65 -5.44 7.31 -2.14
N MET A 66 -5.22 6.07 -2.58
CA MET A 66 -5.00 5.74 -3.99
C MET A 66 -5.53 4.36 -4.34
N SER A 67 -5.81 4.18 -5.63
CA SER A 67 -6.17 2.88 -6.20
C SER A 67 -4.93 1.99 -6.39
N LEU A 68 -5.14 0.69 -6.67
CA LEU A 68 -4.03 -0.24 -6.94
C LEU A 68 -3.32 0.09 -8.26
N THR A 69 -4.06 0.56 -9.25
CA THR A 69 -3.51 1.04 -10.53
C THR A 69 -2.64 2.27 -10.29
N GLN A 70 -3.14 3.29 -9.56
CA GLN A 70 -2.37 4.49 -9.25
C GLN A 70 -1.12 4.18 -8.39
N GLN A 71 -1.23 3.29 -7.42
CA GLN A 71 -0.08 2.80 -6.63
C GLN A 71 1.03 2.22 -7.52
N THR A 72 0.66 1.47 -8.56
CA THR A 72 1.59 0.87 -9.52
C THR A 72 2.24 1.92 -10.41
N LEU A 73 1.43 2.84 -10.95
CA LEU A 73 1.91 3.91 -11.81
C LEU A 73 2.86 4.85 -11.07
N LEU A 74 2.51 5.26 -9.84
CA LEU A 74 3.38 6.05 -8.99
C LEU A 74 4.70 5.32 -8.68
N ALA A 75 4.65 4.01 -8.42
CA ALA A 75 5.86 3.24 -8.16
C ALA A 75 6.82 3.22 -9.35
N HIS A 76 6.28 3.06 -10.57
CA HIS A 76 7.06 3.12 -11.79
C HIS A 76 7.57 4.54 -12.09
N GLU A 77 6.75 5.56 -11.86
CA GLU A 77 7.16 6.96 -12.03
C GLU A 77 8.33 7.33 -11.11
N ILE A 78 8.26 6.93 -9.84
CA ILE A 78 9.36 7.12 -8.88
C ILE A 78 10.61 6.33 -9.32
N ALA A 79 10.45 5.07 -9.74
CA ALA A 79 11.58 4.27 -10.21
C ALA A 79 12.25 4.90 -11.44
N ASP A 80 11.47 5.46 -12.37
CA ASP A 80 11.97 6.13 -13.56
C ASP A 80 12.70 7.42 -13.22
N TYR A 81 12.21 8.21 -12.25
CA TYR A 81 12.89 9.40 -11.74
C TYR A 81 14.28 9.11 -11.19
N PHE A 82 14.43 8.02 -10.41
CA PHE A 82 15.73 7.62 -9.86
C PHE A 82 16.63 6.89 -10.87
N GLY A 83 16.10 6.51 -12.04
CA GLY A 83 16.78 5.72 -13.06
C GLY A 83 16.51 4.22 -12.90
N ARG A 84 16.07 3.56 -13.98
CA ARG A 84 15.71 2.13 -14.00
C ARG A 84 16.86 1.20 -13.62
N GLU A 85 18.10 1.62 -13.82
CA GLU A 85 19.31 0.90 -13.41
C GLU A 85 19.60 0.97 -11.90
N ARG A 86 19.00 1.96 -11.22
CA ARG A 86 19.16 2.24 -9.79
C ARG A 86 17.91 1.94 -8.97
N ALA A 87 16.78 1.64 -9.61
CA ALA A 87 15.53 1.36 -8.95
C ALA A 87 14.98 -0.02 -9.36
N THR A 88 14.60 -0.84 -8.38
CA THR A 88 13.90 -2.11 -8.62
C THR A 88 12.55 -2.10 -7.93
N VAL A 89 11.48 -2.19 -8.73
CA VAL A 89 10.11 -2.32 -8.21
C VAL A 89 9.84 -3.78 -7.81
N LYS A 90 9.29 -3.97 -6.61
CA LYS A 90 8.86 -5.26 -6.06
C LYS A 90 7.41 -5.16 -5.62
N ASP A 91 6.54 -5.85 -6.33
CA ASP A 91 5.13 -5.93 -5.96
C ASP A 91 4.92 -7.09 -4.96
N LEU A 92 4.48 -6.75 -3.75
CA LEU A 92 4.19 -7.71 -2.67
C LEU A 92 2.69 -7.92 -2.48
N ARG A 93 1.84 -7.41 -3.38
CA ARG A 93 0.39 -7.51 -3.26
C ARG A 93 -0.09 -8.91 -3.63
N ASP A 94 0.46 -9.55 -4.66
CA ASP A 94 -0.01 -10.87 -5.10
C ASP A 94 0.58 -12.04 -4.29
N ALA A 95 1.81 -11.90 -3.82
CA ALA A 95 2.50 -12.89 -2.98
C ALA A 95 2.89 -12.26 -1.62
N PRO A 96 1.92 -11.98 -0.74
CA PRO A 96 2.17 -11.25 0.50
C PRO A 96 2.96 -12.08 1.50
N HIS A 97 3.88 -11.43 2.21
CA HIS A 97 4.64 -12.04 3.30
C HIS A 97 3.88 -11.90 4.62
N SER A 98 3.35 -13.00 5.17
CA SER A 98 2.54 -12.98 6.40
C SER A 98 1.35 -12.02 6.31
N GLY A 99 0.68 -11.98 5.16
CA GLY A 99 -0.45 -11.06 4.91
C GLY A 99 -0.05 -9.61 4.63
N TYR A 100 1.22 -9.23 4.77
CA TYR A 100 1.71 -7.89 4.43
C TYR A 100 1.69 -7.64 2.92
N ARG A 101 1.12 -6.48 2.52
CA ARG A 101 0.98 -6.04 1.12
C ARG A 101 1.46 -4.61 0.97
N ALA A 102 2.20 -4.36 -0.10
CA ALA A 102 2.67 -3.04 -0.54
C ALA A 102 3.32 -3.17 -1.92
N VAL A 103 3.62 -2.04 -2.56
CA VAL A 103 4.63 -1.99 -3.62
C VAL A 103 5.91 -1.40 -3.02
N HIS A 104 7.03 -2.09 -3.21
CA HIS A 104 8.34 -1.64 -2.75
C HIS A 104 9.17 -1.15 -3.93
N ILE A 105 10.02 -0.15 -3.67
CA ILE A 105 11.07 0.27 -4.58
C ILE A 105 12.40 0.18 -3.83
N TRP A 106 13.30 -0.65 -4.33
CA TRP A 106 14.66 -0.73 -3.84
C TRP A 106 15.53 0.22 -4.65
N LEU A 107 16.05 1.25 -4.00
CA LEU A 107 16.85 2.31 -4.59
C LEU A 107 18.34 2.10 -4.27
N ILE A 108 19.17 2.37 -5.26
CA ILE A 108 20.63 2.50 -5.16
C ILE A 108 20.97 3.95 -5.52
N VAL A 109 21.31 4.75 -4.51
CA VAL A 109 21.75 6.14 -4.67
C VAL A 109 23.24 6.27 -4.31
N PRO A 110 23.93 7.36 -4.69
CA PRO A 110 25.35 7.53 -4.35
C PRO A 110 25.63 7.41 -2.85
N ALA A 111 24.68 7.85 -2.02
CA ALA A 111 24.73 7.75 -0.56
C ALA A 111 24.23 6.40 0.00
N GLY A 112 24.07 5.35 -0.80
CA GLY A 112 23.74 4.00 -0.31
C GLY A 112 22.40 3.44 -0.81
N ARG A 113 21.84 2.48 -0.05
CA ARG A 113 20.58 1.79 -0.41
C ARG A 113 19.42 2.31 0.43
N ALA A 114 18.29 2.56 -0.24
CA ALA A 114 17.04 2.95 0.40
C ALA A 114 15.89 2.07 -0.09
N GLU A 115 14.93 1.81 0.79
CA GLU A 115 13.68 1.14 0.44
C GLU A 115 12.53 2.12 0.58
N VAL A 116 11.76 2.31 -0.50
CA VAL A 116 10.51 3.06 -0.49
C VAL A 116 9.35 2.07 -0.48
N GLN A 117 8.48 2.18 0.51
CA GLN A 117 7.30 1.33 0.66
C GLN A 117 6.06 2.16 0.34
N ILE A 118 5.37 1.84 -0.73
CA ILE A 118 4.18 2.54 -1.19
C ILE A 118 2.96 1.70 -0.82
N ARG A 119 2.05 2.28 -0.04
CA ARG A 119 0.88 1.59 0.53
C ARG A 119 -0.37 2.43 0.35
N THR A 120 -1.47 1.78 0.00
CA THR A 120 -2.80 2.40 0.16
C THR A 120 -3.07 2.61 1.66
N LEU A 121 -3.98 3.52 2.00
CA LEU A 121 -4.37 3.71 3.40
C LEU A 121 -4.81 2.39 4.07
N HIS A 122 -5.55 1.54 3.36
CA HIS A 122 -6.04 0.26 3.89
C HIS A 122 -4.90 -0.74 4.17
N GLN A 123 -3.90 -0.80 3.28
CA GLN A 123 -2.69 -1.60 3.50
C GLN A 123 -1.90 -1.08 4.71
N SER A 124 -1.84 0.24 4.90
CA SER A 124 -1.16 0.87 6.03
C SER A 124 -1.85 0.60 7.35
N GLU A 125 -3.17 0.71 7.42
CA GLU A 125 -3.94 0.37 8.63
C GLU A 125 -3.70 -1.09 9.02
N TRP A 126 -3.84 -2.02 8.07
CA TRP A 126 -3.63 -3.44 8.33
C TRP A 126 -2.20 -3.70 8.86
N ALA A 127 -1.19 -3.10 8.22
CA ALA A 127 0.20 -3.29 8.62
C ALA A 127 0.48 -2.72 10.02
N ASN A 128 -0.01 -1.51 10.33
CA ASN A 128 0.20 -0.88 11.62
C ASN A 128 -0.49 -1.65 12.76
N THR A 129 -1.71 -2.16 12.53
CA THR A 129 -2.40 -3.03 13.49
C THR A 129 -1.66 -4.35 13.69
N TYR A 130 -1.21 -4.99 12.61
CA TYR A 130 -0.45 -6.25 12.72
C TYR A 130 0.89 -6.08 13.44
N GLU A 131 1.56 -4.92 13.27
CA GLU A 131 2.73 -4.57 14.07
C GLU A 131 2.41 -4.48 15.56
N GLY A 132 1.30 -3.83 15.94
CA GLY A 132 0.88 -3.73 17.34
C GLY A 132 0.52 -5.08 17.96
N ILE A 133 -0.15 -5.95 17.20
CA ILE A 133 -0.41 -7.34 17.63
C ILE A 133 0.92 -8.07 17.85
N ALA A 134 1.89 -7.90 16.94
CA ALA A 134 3.20 -8.53 17.07
C ALA A 134 3.99 -8.03 18.28
N ASP A 135 3.80 -6.78 18.68
CA ASP A 135 4.41 -6.24 19.91
C ASP A 135 3.78 -6.88 21.17
N LEU A 136 2.49 -7.25 21.11
CA LEU A 136 1.79 -7.95 22.20
C LEU A 136 2.12 -9.45 22.28
N VAL A 137 2.07 -10.17 21.16
CA VAL A 137 2.12 -11.65 21.13
C VAL A 137 3.48 -12.21 20.69
N GLY A 138 4.40 -11.34 20.30
CA GLY A 138 5.74 -11.69 19.84
C GLY A 138 5.94 -11.44 18.34
N ARG A 139 7.12 -10.91 18.01
CA ARG A 139 7.47 -10.46 16.64
C ARG A 139 7.55 -11.58 15.61
N GLY A 140 7.62 -12.84 16.03
CA GLY A 140 7.73 -14.01 15.17
C GLY A 140 6.58 -14.16 14.18
N ILE A 141 5.37 -13.70 14.55
CA ILE A 141 4.19 -13.78 13.67
C ILE A 141 4.40 -13.06 12.33
N ARG A 142 5.22 -12.00 12.32
CA ARG A 142 5.55 -11.19 11.14
C ARG A 142 6.42 -11.94 10.12
N TYR A 143 6.96 -13.09 10.51
CA TYR A 143 7.90 -13.89 9.73
C TYR A 143 7.39 -15.33 9.53
N ASN A 144 6.09 -15.57 9.75
CA ASN A 144 5.48 -16.91 9.78
C ASN A 144 6.18 -17.88 10.74
N GLU A 145 6.82 -17.38 11.79
CA GLU A 145 7.37 -18.26 12.83
C GLU A 145 6.18 -18.96 13.53
N PRO A 146 6.22 -20.29 13.68
CA PRO A 146 5.15 -21.03 14.35
C PRO A 146 5.05 -20.58 15.80
N SER A 147 3.82 -20.45 16.29
CA SER A 147 3.50 -20.15 17.69
C SER A 147 2.74 -21.32 18.27
N ASP A 148 3.16 -21.86 19.42
CA ASP A 148 2.44 -22.94 20.11
C ASP A 148 1.16 -22.46 20.81
N ASN A 149 0.95 -21.15 20.90
CA ASN A 149 -0.24 -20.57 21.49
C ASN A 149 -1.40 -20.52 20.48
N GLU A 150 -2.45 -21.31 20.74
CA GLU A 150 -3.66 -21.35 19.89
C GLU A 150 -4.34 -20.00 19.72
N ARG A 151 -4.36 -19.13 20.74
CA ARG A 151 -4.97 -17.80 20.65
C ARG A 151 -4.20 -16.95 19.65
N THR A 152 -2.87 -16.97 19.71
CA THR A 152 -1.99 -16.29 18.76
C THR A 152 -2.22 -16.80 17.34
N GLN A 153 -2.32 -18.12 17.15
CA GLN A 153 -2.61 -18.71 15.83
C GLN A 153 -3.95 -18.22 15.25
N ARG A 154 -5.02 -18.18 16.07
CA ARG A 154 -6.33 -17.68 15.64
C ARG A 154 -6.28 -16.20 15.25
N ILE A 155 -5.57 -15.36 16.02
CA ILE A 155 -5.38 -13.94 15.71
C ILE A 155 -4.63 -13.79 14.38
N VAL A 156 -3.53 -14.53 14.18
CA VAL A 156 -2.75 -14.49 12.94
C VAL A 156 -3.60 -14.91 11.74
N GLN A 157 -4.38 -15.99 11.87
CA GLN A 157 -5.28 -16.46 10.82
C GLN A 157 -6.35 -15.41 10.48
N ALA A 158 -6.98 -14.80 11.49
CA ALA A 158 -7.96 -13.75 11.29
C ALA A 158 -7.37 -12.53 10.57
N MET A 159 -6.15 -12.10 10.96
CA MET A 159 -5.45 -10.99 10.30
C MET A 159 -5.07 -11.32 8.85
N HIS A 160 -4.63 -12.54 8.56
CA HIS A 160 -4.36 -12.96 7.18
C HIS A 160 -5.63 -12.99 6.32
N GLU A 161 -6.75 -13.47 6.85
CA GLU A 161 -8.04 -13.42 6.15
C GLU A 161 -8.52 -11.99 5.92
N LEU A 162 -8.30 -11.09 6.89
CA LEU A 162 -8.60 -9.67 6.73
C LEU A 162 -7.77 -9.02 5.62
N SER A 163 -6.46 -9.31 5.56
CA SER A 163 -5.59 -8.85 4.46
C SER A 163 -6.08 -9.33 3.10
N LYS A 164 -6.53 -10.59 2.99
CA LYS A 164 -7.11 -11.12 1.74
C LYS A 164 -8.41 -10.42 1.35
N ARG A 165 -9.27 -10.09 2.33
CA ARG A 165 -10.53 -9.37 2.10
C ARG A 165 -10.28 -7.94 1.62
N ILE A 166 -9.39 -7.21 2.28
CA ILE A 166 -8.95 -5.86 1.85
C ILE A 166 -8.45 -5.91 0.41
N ALA A 167 -7.52 -6.81 0.11
CA ALA A 167 -6.96 -6.92 -1.25
C ALA A 167 -8.02 -7.24 -2.32
N ARG A 168 -9.03 -8.04 -1.98
CA ARG A 168 -10.15 -8.36 -2.89
C ARG A 168 -11.01 -7.13 -3.14
N ASP A 169 -11.40 -6.41 -2.08
CA ASP A 169 -12.24 -5.23 -2.21
C ASP A 169 -11.49 -4.08 -2.91
N GLU A 170 -10.19 -3.90 -2.64
CA GLU A 170 -9.32 -2.96 -3.37
C GLU A 170 -9.26 -3.31 -4.87
N LYS A 171 -9.06 -4.59 -5.21
CA LYS A 171 -9.01 -5.04 -6.61
C LYS A 171 -10.34 -4.83 -7.32
N ASN A 172 -11.46 -5.11 -6.67
CA ASN A 172 -12.78 -4.91 -7.26
C ASN A 172 -13.08 -3.42 -7.48
N ALA A 173 -12.76 -2.57 -6.50
CA ALA A 173 -12.91 -1.12 -6.63
C ALA A 173 -12.03 -0.57 -7.77
N ASP A 174 -10.77 -0.99 -7.85
CA ASP A 174 -9.82 -0.58 -8.90
C ASP A 174 -10.27 -1.02 -10.30
N GLN A 175 -10.77 -2.25 -10.43
CA GLN A 175 -11.30 -2.76 -11.70
C GLN A 175 -12.53 -1.98 -12.18
N ILE A 176 -13.45 -1.63 -11.29
CA ILE A 176 -14.64 -0.85 -11.66
C ILE A 176 -14.24 0.57 -12.05
N ALA A 177 -13.36 1.21 -11.29
CA ALA A 177 -12.86 2.54 -11.60
C ALA A 177 -12.21 2.58 -13.00
N ASN A 178 -11.34 1.61 -13.30
CA ASN A 178 -10.71 1.51 -14.62
C ASN A 178 -11.71 1.28 -15.76
N VAL A 179 -12.78 0.51 -15.54
CA VAL A 179 -13.84 0.33 -16.55
C VAL A 179 -14.57 1.64 -16.80
N VAL A 180 -14.93 2.36 -15.74
CA VAL A 180 -15.60 3.67 -15.86
C VAL A 180 -14.70 4.67 -16.59
N ASP A 181 -13.43 4.77 -16.23
CA ASP A 181 -12.48 5.69 -16.88
C ASP A 181 -12.33 5.37 -18.37
N ASN A 182 -12.19 4.10 -18.74
CA ASN A 182 -12.09 3.68 -20.14
C ASN A 182 -13.36 4.01 -20.95
N LEU A 183 -14.55 3.83 -20.35
CA LEU A 183 -15.81 4.18 -21.00
C LEU A 183 -15.93 5.70 -21.21
N VAL A 184 -15.57 6.49 -20.19
CA VAL A 184 -15.58 7.95 -20.27
C VAL A 184 -14.64 8.44 -21.38
N GLN A 185 -13.41 7.92 -21.45
CA GLN A 185 -12.47 8.25 -22.52
C GLN A 185 -13.01 7.87 -23.91
N ALA A 186 -13.58 6.67 -24.06
CA ALA A 186 -14.15 6.23 -25.32
C ALA A 186 -15.31 7.12 -25.83
N VAL A 187 -16.10 7.70 -24.91
CA VAL A 187 -17.17 8.66 -25.25
C VAL A 187 -16.59 10.00 -25.71
N PHE A 188 -15.55 10.50 -25.03
CA PHE A 188 -14.93 11.78 -25.38
C PHE A 188 -14.09 11.72 -26.66
N ASP A 189 -13.51 10.56 -26.98
CA ASP A 189 -12.69 10.35 -28.18
C ASP A 189 -13.51 10.11 -29.46
N GLN A 190 -14.84 9.95 -29.37
CA GLN A 190 -15.70 9.79 -30.56
C GLN A 190 -15.87 11.13 -31.31
N PRO A 191 -15.30 11.29 -32.52
CA PRO A 191 -15.51 12.49 -33.32
C PRO A 191 -16.87 12.36 -34.03
N GLY A 192 -17.89 13.08 -33.52
CA GLY A 192 -19.07 13.51 -34.27
C GLY A 192 -19.75 12.47 -35.18
N GLY A 193 -20.06 11.27 -34.67
CA GLY A 193 -20.81 10.25 -35.40
C GLY A 193 -22.25 10.70 -35.72
N SER A 194 -22.58 10.77 -37.01
CA SER A 194 -23.79 11.38 -37.61
C SER A 194 -25.13 10.63 -37.42
N SER A 195 -25.33 9.86 -36.35
CA SER A 195 -26.66 9.30 -36.04
C SER A 195 -26.98 9.48 -34.56
N ALA A 196 -28.12 10.09 -34.27
CA ALA A 196 -28.64 10.16 -32.91
C ALA A 196 -28.67 8.74 -32.30
N PRO A 197 -28.00 8.50 -31.17
CA PRO A 197 -28.00 7.16 -30.57
C PRO A 197 -29.43 6.76 -30.17
N ASP A 198 -29.73 5.47 -30.24
CA ASP A 198 -31.02 4.92 -29.81
C ASP A 198 -31.26 5.29 -28.31
N PRO A 199 -32.33 6.04 -27.99
CA PRO A 199 -32.66 6.42 -26.61
C PRO A 199 -32.74 5.22 -25.67
N GLY A 200 -33.22 4.06 -26.13
CA GLY A 200 -33.32 2.86 -25.29
C GLY A 200 -31.96 2.23 -24.94
N LEU A 201 -30.95 2.41 -25.79
CA LEU A 201 -29.58 1.99 -25.51
C LEU A 201 -28.88 2.97 -24.57
N ILE A 202 -29.19 4.26 -24.65
CA ILE A 202 -28.69 5.27 -23.72
C ILE A 202 -29.20 4.97 -22.30
N ASP A 203 -30.50 4.69 -22.14
CA ASP A 203 -31.08 4.39 -20.82
C ASP A 203 -30.47 3.12 -20.20
N GLN A 204 -30.31 2.06 -21.00
CA GLN A 204 -29.64 0.82 -20.55
C GLN A 204 -28.18 1.05 -20.16
N ALA A 205 -27.46 1.91 -20.89
CA ALA A 205 -26.09 2.26 -20.56
C ALA A 205 -26.01 3.07 -19.25
N LEU A 206 -26.93 4.01 -19.04
CA LEU A 206 -27.03 4.79 -17.79
C LEU A 206 -27.36 3.90 -16.59
N GLU A 207 -28.28 2.94 -16.74
CA GLU A 207 -28.61 1.99 -15.68
C GLU A 207 -27.43 1.08 -15.32
N ALA A 208 -26.72 0.56 -16.34
CA ALA A 208 -25.52 -0.24 -16.14
C ALA A 208 -24.39 0.54 -15.45
N LEU A 209 -24.17 1.81 -15.86
CA LEU A 209 -23.20 2.69 -15.23
C LEU A 209 -23.56 3.01 -13.77
N SER A 210 -24.84 3.25 -13.49
CA SER A 210 -25.34 3.50 -12.13
C SER A 210 -25.10 2.27 -11.24
N SER A 211 -25.46 1.07 -11.72
CA SER A 211 -25.22 -0.18 -10.99
C SER A 211 -23.74 -0.45 -10.73
N LEU A 212 -22.85 -0.13 -11.68
CA LEU A 212 -21.40 -0.22 -11.48
C LEU A 212 -20.91 0.78 -10.42
N GLY A 213 -21.44 2.01 -10.45
CA GLY A 213 -21.17 3.04 -9.44
C GLY A 213 -21.57 2.58 -8.04
N ASP A 214 -22.78 2.06 -7.87
CA ASP A 214 -23.27 1.55 -6.58
C ASP A 214 -22.36 0.44 -6.03
N ARG A 215 -21.95 -0.51 -6.89
CA ARG A 215 -21.02 -1.57 -6.49
C ARG A 215 -19.66 -1.00 -6.06
N ALA A 216 -19.13 -0.01 -6.76
CA ALA A 216 -17.87 0.64 -6.40
C ALA A 216 -17.96 1.30 -5.01
N VAL A 217 -19.05 2.01 -4.76
CA VAL A 217 -19.34 2.65 -3.46
C VAL A 217 -19.43 1.60 -2.36
N ASP A 218 -20.07 0.46 -2.60
CA ASP A 218 -20.14 -0.63 -1.62
C ASP A 218 -18.76 -1.21 -1.26
N PHE A 219 -17.87 -1.39 -2.25
CA PHE A 219 -16.49 -1.85 -1.99
C PHE A 219 -15.72 -0.83 -1.15
N GLN A 220 -15.81 0.45 -1.50
CA GLN A 220 -15.16 1.54 -0.77
C GLN A 220 -15.69 1.67 0.66
N ALA A 221 -17.01 1.55 0.86
CA ALA A 221 -17.64 1.60 2.17
C ALA A 221 -17.12 0.47 3.08
N ARG A 222 -17.01 -0.76 2.56
CA ARG A 222 -16.45 -1.89 3.32
C ARG A 222 -14.97 -1.70 3.67
N LEU A 223 -14.18 -1.18 2.74
CA LEU A 223 -12.76 -0.87 2.99
C LEU A 223 -12.60 0.19 4.09
N LYS A 224 -13.41 1.25 4.04
CA LYS A 224 -13.43 2.31 5.05
C LYS A 224 -13.82 1.77 6.42
N GLN A 225 -14.92 1.02 6.51
CA GLN A 225 -15.36 0.41 7.76
C GLN A 225 -14.30 -0.55 8.33
N THR A 226 -13.68 -1.38 7.48
CA THR A 226 -12.60 -2.27 7.90
C THR A 226 -11.41 -1.50 8.47
N SER A 227 -11.06 -0.36 7.86
CA SER A 227 -9.97 0.50 8.30
C SER A 227 -10.27 1.19 9.62
N GLU A 228 -11.52 1.61 9.83
CA GLU A 228 -11.97 2.17 11.10
C GLU A 228 -11.88 1.15 12.24
N HIS A 229 -12.30 -0.10 11.99
CA HIS A 229 -12.13 -1.18 12.97
C HIS A 229 -10.65 -1.46 13.27
N LEU A 230 -9.78 -1.45 12.26
CA LEU A 230 -8.33 -1.63 12.44
C LEU A 230 -7.69 -0.51 13.26
N ARG A 231 -8.10 0.74 13.02
CA ARG A 231 -7.68 1.91 13.82
C ARG A 231 -8.14 1.79 15.27
N SER A 232 -9.41 1.44 15.49
CA SER A 232 -9.95 1.24 16.83
C SER A 232 -9.17 0.14 17.57
N LEU A 233 -8.94 -0.99 16.92
CA LEU A 233 -8.10 -2.07 17.48
C LEU A 233 -6.68 -1.58 17.77
N ARG A 234 -6.09 -0.75 16.90
CA ARG A 234 -4.76 -0.19 17.12
C ARG A 234 -4.72 0.69 18.39
N ARG A 235 -5.71 1.56 18.59
CA ARG A 235 -5.82 2.39 19.80
C ARG A 235 -5.91 1.56 21.08
N ILE A 236 -6.71 0.48 21.05
CA ILE A 236 -6.80 -0.48 22.17
C ILE A 236 -5.42 -1.10 22.48
N LEU A 237 -4.68 -1.50 21.43
CA LEU A 237 -3.34 -2.08 21.60
C LEU A 237 -2.32 -1.08 22.15
N ASP A 238 -2.49 0.20 21.84
CA ASP A 238 -1.67 1.30 22.36
C ASP A 238 -2.07 1.72 23.80
N GLY A 239 -3.14 1.13 24.35
CA GLY A 239 -3.63 1.41 25.71
C GLY A 239 -4.42 2.72 25.81
N GLU A 240 -4.91 3.26 24.69
CA GLU A 240 -5.77 4.44 24.68
C GLU A 240 -7.20 4.07 25.12
N GLU A 241 -7.84 4.90 25.95
CA GLU A 241 -9.26 4.73 26.28
C GLU A 241 -10.11 4.92 25.03
N VAL A 242 -10.82 3.87 24.61
CA VAL A 242 -11.81 3.97 23.53
C VAL A 242 -13.12 4.38 24.19
N GLU A 243 -13.54 5.63 23.97
CA GLU A 243 -14.90 6.07 24.35
C GLU A 243 -15.93 5.13 23.70
N GLY A 244 -16.75 4.50 24.54
CA GLY A 244 -17.70 3.44 24.17
C GLY A 244 -19.02 3.93 23.60
#